data_AF-A0A653QHI8-F1
#
_entry.id   AF-A0A653QHI8-F1
#
_cell.length_a   1.000
_cell.length_b   1.000
_cell.length_c   1.000
_cell.angle_alpha   90.00
_cell.angle_beta   90.00
_cell.angle_gamma   90.00
#
_symmetry.space_group_name_H-M   'P 1'
#
loop_
_entity.id
_entity.type
_entity.pdbx_description
1 polymer ?
#
loop_
_entity_poly.entity_id
_entity_poly.type
_entity_poly.pdbx_seq_one_letter_code
_entity_poly.pdbx_strand_id
1 'polypeptide(L)'
;MFVLLESSHAGFIEHLQEQLSSAGIDCHVLAMGRAADGELHFAIRLPLYSQMRHARHLLYRDRIFALRIDPVFHQEWHALREAPKQQVLQWLVSPQALRLSALAVLILLFGSLAEMLWR
;
A
#
# COMPACT_ATOMS: atom_id res chain seq x y z
N MET A 1 0.05 18.29 -9.27
CA MET A 1 -0.90 17.16 -9.40
C MET A 1 -0.26 15.93 -8.78
N PHE A 2 -1.00 15.15 -8.00
CA PHE A 2 -0.47 14.02 -7.23
C PHE A 2 -1.12 12.71 -7.65
N VAL A 3 -0.33 11.65 -7.80
CA VAL A 3 -0.82 10.32 -8.14
C VAL A 3 -1.21 9.60 -6.85
N LEU A 4 -2.45 9.10 -6.79
CA LEU A 4 -2.96 8.33 -5.65
C LEU A 4 -2.66 6.84 -5.81
N LEU A 5 -2.94 6.31 -7.00
CA LEU A 5 -2.90 4.90 -7.33
C LEU A 5 -2.69 4.71 -8.83
N GLU A 6 -2.01 3.64 -9.20
CA GLU A 6 -1.87 3.17 -10.57
C GLU A 6 -2.44 1.74 -10.71
N SER A 7 -3.04 1.44 -11.86
CA SER A 7 -3.53 0.11 -12.21
C SER A 7 -3.51 -0.08 -13.72
N SER A 8 -3.26 -1.30 -14.19
CA SER A 8 -3.43 -1.71 -15.58
C SER A 8 -4.90 -2.05 -15.91
N HIS A 9 -5.77 -2.17 -14.91
CA HIS A 9 -7.17 -2.53 -15.12
C HIS A 9 -8.08 -1.29 -15.21
N ALA A 10 -8.51 -0.96 -16.43
CA ALA A 10 -9.31 0.24 -16.72
C ALA A 10 -10.65 0.28 -15.97
N GLY A 11 -11.43 -0.80 -16.01
CA GLY A 11 -12.76 -0.83 -15.37
C GLY A 11 -12.68 -0.64 -13.85
N PHE A 12 -11.68 -1.25 -13.20
CA PHE A 12 -11.46 -1.10 -11.78
C PHE A 12 -11.08 0.34 -11.38
N ILE A 13 -10.18 0.98 -12.15
CA ILE A 13 -9.71 2.32 -11.79
C ILE A 13 -10.79 3.39 -12.02
N GLU A 14 -11.62 3.21 -13.04
CA GLU A 14 -12.78 4.06 -13.32
C GLU A 14 -13.82 3.91 -12.20
N HIS A 15 -14.16 2.67 -11.84
CA HIS A 15 -15.08 2.40 -10.73
C HIS A 15 -14.56 3.00 -9.41
N LEU A 16 -13.27 2.87 -9.11
CA LEU A 16 -12.66 3.49 -7.93
C LEU A 16 -12.74 5.02 -7.96
N GLN A 17 -12.54 5.63 -9.12
CA GLN A 17 -12.66 7.08 -9.27
C GLN A 17 -14.10 7.54 -9.00
N GLU A 18 -15.11 6.84 -9.51
CA GLU A 18 -16.52 7.13 -9.23
C GLU A 18 -16.83 7.03 -7.73
N GLN A 19 -16.39 5.95 -7.07
CA GLN A 19 -16.62 5.77 -5.64
C GLN A 19 -15.91 6.84 -4.80
N LEU A 20 -14.67 7.20 -5.14
CA LEU A 20 -13.93 8.29 -4.48
C LEU A 20 -14.61 9.64 -4.68
N SER A 21 -15.05 9.94 -5.91
CA SER A 21 -15.79 11.15 -6.23
C SER A 21 -17.11 11.24 -5.44
N SER A 22 -17.84 10.13 -5.33
CA SER A 22 -19.06 10.04 -4.51
C SER A 22 -18.82 10.27 -3.01
N ALA A 23 -17.59 10.03 -2.55
CA ALA A 23 -17.16 10.28 -1.17
C ALA A 23 -16.59 11.70 -0.97
N GLY A 24 -16.67 12.57 -1.98
CA GLY A 24 -16.21 13.96 -1.92
C GLY A 24 -14.71 14.15 -2.20
N ILE A 25 -14.04 13.15 -2.78
CA ILE A 25 -12.66 13.28 -3.25
C ILE A 25 -12.65 13.74 -4.70
N ASP A 26 -12.09 14.92 -4.94
CA ASP A 26 -11.91 15.42 -6.30
C ASP A 26 -10.74 14.66 -6.95
N CYS A 27 -11.06 13.79 -7.90
CA CYS A 27 -10.07 12.95 -8.56
C CYS A 27 -10.46 12.58 -10.00
N HIS A 28 -9.43 12.35 -10.82
CA HIS A 28 -9.57 12.03 -12.24
C HIS A 28 -8.66 10.87 -12.63
N VAL A 29 -9.12 10.04 -13.57
CA VAL A 29 -8.30 9.01 -14.21
C VAL A 29 -7.48 9.62 -15.34
N LEU A 30 -6.23 9.19 -15.51
CA LEU A 30 -5.49 9.39 -16.75
C LEU A 30 -4.80 8.10 -17.19
N ALA A 31 -4.86 7.82 -18.49
CA ALA A 31 -4.01 6.86 -19.16
C ALA A 31 -2.54 7.33 -19.19
N MET A 32 -1.68 6.68 -18.40
CA MET A 32 -0.25 6.96 -18.27
C MET A 32 0.59 6.42 -19.45
N GLY A 33 -0.05 5.82 -20.45
CA GLY A 33 0.61 5.15 -21.58
C GLY A 33 0.88 3.68 -21.28
N ARG A 34 1.77 3.06 -22.07
CA ARG A 34 2.17 1.66 -21.86
C ARG A 34 3.35 1.57 -20.91
N ALA A 35 3.29 0.67 -19.94
CA ALA A 35 4.43 0.37 -19.08
C ALA A 35 5.45 -0.54 -19.81
N ALA A 36 6.54 -0.90 -19.13
CA ALA A 36 7.62 -1.70 -19.69
C ALA A 36 7.20 -3.13 -20.08
N ASP A 37 6.06 -3.59 -19.55
CA ASP A 37 5.40 -4.85 -19.89
C ASP A 37 4.52 -4.76 -21.15
N GLY A 38 4.35 -3.54 -21.70
CA GLY A 38 3.50 -3.28 -22.86
C GLY A 38 2.02 -3.08 -22.53
N GLU A 39 1.60 -3.25 -21.28
CA GLU A 39 0.22 -3.05 -20.85
C GLU A 39 -0.10 -1.57 -20.67
N LEU A 40 -1.36 -1.18 -20.90
CA LEU A 40 -1.78 0.21 -20.71
C LEU A 40 -2.02 0.48 -19.23
N HIS A 41 -1.34 1.48 -18.67
CA HIS A 41 -1.48 1.86 -17.28
C HIS A 41 -2.35 3.10 -17.14
N PHE A 42 -3.14 3.11 -16.08
CA PHE A 42 -4.00 4.21 -15.70
C PHE A 42 -3.64 4.66 -14.28
N ALA A 43 -3.87 5.93 -13.99
CA ALA A 43 -3.61 6.50 -12.68
C ALA A 43 -4.77 7.36 -12.19
N ILE A 44 -5.16 7.19 -10.92
CA ILE A 44 -6.04 8.14 -10.24
C ILE A 44 -5.20 9.29 -9.74
N ARG A 45 -5.62 10.50 -10.10
CA ARG A 45 -4.94 11.75 -9.82
C ARG A 45 -5.77 12.59 -8.89
N LEU A 46 -5.08 13.23 -7.96
CA LEU A 46 -5.64 14.23 -7.08
C LEU A 46 -5.09 15.61 -7.50
N PRO A 47 -5.95 16.62 -7.71
CA PRO A 47 -5.50 17.98 -7.94
C PRO A 47 -4.88 18.56 -6.67
N LEU A 48 -5.44 18.24 -5.49
CA LEU A 48 -5.02 18.78 -4.20
C LEU A 48 -4.36 17.70 -3.33
N TYR A 49 -3.16 17.98 -2.83
CA TYR A 49 -2.46 17.08 -1.90
C TYR A 49 -3.21 16.88 -0.58
N SER A 50 -3.94 17.89 -0.12
CA SER A 50 -4.70 17.86 1.14
C SER A 50 -5.69 16.68 1.19
N GLN A 51 -6.21 16.26 0.03
CA GLN A 51 -7.15 15.14 -0.09
C GLN A 51 -6.46 13.77 -0.08
N MET A 52 -5.14 13.69 -0.30
CA MET A 52 -4.38 12.44 -0.38
C MET A 52 -4.55 11.57 0.87
N ARG A 53 -4.46 12.17 2.05
CA ARG A 53 -4.61 11.44 3.33
C ARG A 53 -6.01 10.85 3.48
N HIS A 54 -7.04 11.62 3.12
CA HIS A 54 -8.43 11.17 3.21
C HIS A 54 -8.72 10.07 2.18
N ALA A 55 -8.27 10.24 0.94
CA ALA A 55 -8.41 9.24 -0.11
C ALA A 55 -7.74 7.91 0.27
N ARG A 56 -6.51 7.95 0.80
CA ARG A 56 -5.82 6.74 1.32
C ARG A 56 -6.56 6.11 2.50
N HIS A 57 -7.16 6.92 3.38
CA HIS A 57 -7.96 6.40 4.47
C HIS A 57 -9.17 5.61 3.96
N LEU A 58 -9.90 6.15 2.98
CA LEU A 58 -11.01 5.45 2.33
C LEU A 58 -10.56 4.15 1.66
N LEU A 59 -9.46 4.21 0.89
CA LEU A 59 -8.94 3.06 0.16
C LEU A 59 -8.50 1.91 1.08
N TYR A 60 -7.74 2.20 2.14
CA TYR A 60 -7.05 1.15 2.90
C TYR A 60 -7.66 0.83 4.27
N ARG A 61 -8.42 1.74 4.87
CA ARG A 61 -8.91 1.60 6.25
C ARG A 61 -10.41 1.59 6.38
N ASP A 62 -11.12 2.35 5.55
CA ASP A 62 -12.56 2.46 5.66
C ASP A 62 -13.27 1.17 5.22
N ARG A 63 -14.11 0.62 6.10
CA ARG A 63 -14.86 -0.62 5.85
C ARG A 63 -16.16 -0.36 5.11
N ILE A 64 -16.79 0.79 5.32
CA ILE A 64 -18.04 1.16 4.66
C ILE A 64 -17.76 1.45 3.19
N PHE A 65 -16.65 2.13 2.90
CA PHE A 65 -16.19 2.35 1.54
C PHE A 65 -15.94 1.04 0.80
N ALA A 66 -15.36 0.03 1.47
CA ALA A 66 -15.12 -1.29 0.87
C ALA A 66 -16.40 -2.01 0.43
N LEU A 67 -17.54 -1.75 1.09
CA LEU A 67 -18.83 -2.34 0.71
C LEU A 67 -19.42 -1.70 -0.56
N ARG A 68 -18.92 -0.54 -0.99
CA ARG A 68 -19.38 0.14 -2.20
C ARG A 68 -18.69 -0.36 -3.46
N ILE A 69 -17.65 -1.19 -3.31
CA ILE A 69 -16.90 -1.74 -4.43
C ILE A 69 -17.70 -2.87 -5.07
N ASP A 70 -17.88 -2.80 -6.37
CA ASP A 70 -18.57 -3.82 -7.16
C ASP A 70 -17.93 -5.21 -6.93
N PRO A 71 -18.73 -6.27 -6.66
CA PRO A 71 -18.26 -7.64 -6.54
C PRO A 71 -17.33 -8.10 -7.65
N VAL A 72 -17.52 -7.62 -8.89
CA VAL A 72 -16.68 -7.97 -10.04
C VAL A 72 -15.22 -7.55 -9.82
N PHE A 73 -14.98 -6.47 -9.06
CA PHE A 73 -13.64 -5.94 -8.79
C PHE A 73 -13.08 -6.31 -7.41
N HIS A 74 -13.71 -7.25 -6.70
CA HIS A 74 -13.25 -7.63 -5.36
C HIS A 74 -11.83 -8.20 -5.36
N GLN A 75 -11.45 -8.94 -6.41
CA GLN A 75 -10.11 -9.52 -6.52
C GLN A 75 -9.03 -8.42 -6.58
N GLU A 76 -9.21 -7.43 -7.45
CA GLU A 76 -8.31 -6.27 -7.62
C GLU A 76 -8.29 -5.41 -6.36
N TRP A 77 -9.45 -5.23 -5.72
CA TRP A 77 -9.57 -4.50 -4.46
C TRP A 77 -8.83 -5.17 -3.31
N HIS A 78 -8.91 -6.49 -3.21
CA HIS A 78 -8.15 -7.26 -2.22
C HIS A 78 -6.64 -7.15 -2.49
N ALA A 79 -6.22 -7.32 -3.74
CA ALA A 79 -4.81 -7.18 -4.14
C ALA A 79 -4.25 -5.78 -3.79
N LEU A 80 -5.03 -4.73 -4.07
CA LEU A 80 -4.70 -3.35 -3.71
C LEU A 80 -4.43 -3.19 -2.20
N ARG A 81 -5.31 -3.74 -1.36
CA ARG A 81 -5.23 -3.60 0.11
C ARG A 81 -4.11 -4.43 0.72
N GLU A 82 -3.71 -5.51 0.06
CA GLU A 82 -2.63 -6.38 0.51
C GLU A 82 -1.25 -5.89 0.10
N ALA A 83 -1.11 -5.21 -1.04
CA ALA A 83 0.17 -4.68 -1.53
C ALA A 83 1.01 -3.93 -0.46
N PRO A 84 0.46 -2.94 0.30
CA PRO A 84 1.24 -2.25 1.31
C PRO A 84 1.60 -3.16 2.51
N LYS A 85 0.76 -4.13 2.86
CA LYS A 85 1.05 -5.08 3.95
C LYS A 85 2.17 -6.04 3.55
N GLN A 86 2.12 -6.55 2.31
CA GLN A 86 3.15 -7.42 1.76
C GLN A 86 4.50 -6.72 1.67
N GLN A 87 4.53 -5.44 1.32
CA GLN A 87 5.76 -4.66 1.25
C GLN A 87 6.38 -4.41 2.64
N VAL A 88 5.55 -4.18 3.66
CA VAL A 88 6.01 -4.11 5.07
C VAL A 88 6.52 -5.47 5.55
N LEU A 89 5.82 -6.56 5.22
CA LEU A 89 6.25 -7.93 5.52
C LEU A 89 7.58 -8.27 4.84
N GLN A 90 7.75 -7.92 3.57
CA GLN A 90 9.02 -8.11 2.86
C GLN A 90 10.16 -7.32 3.48
N TRP A 91 9.89 -6.11 3.98
CA TRP A 91 10.88 -5.31 4.67
C TRP A 91 11.29 -5.92 6.01
N LEU A 92 10.31 -6.40 6.80
CA LEU A 92 10.54 -7.08 8.07
C LEU A 92 11.27 -8.43 7.92
N VAL A 93 10.98 -9.17 6.84
CA VAL A 93 11.63 -10.45 6.52
C VAL A 93 12.91 -10.24 5.68
N SER A 94 13.30 -8.99 5.44
CA SER A 94 14.51 -8.72 4.67
C SER A 94 15.75 -9.33 5.34
N PRO A 95 16.70 -9.87 4.58
CA PRO A 95 17.89 -10.51 5.14
C PRO A 95 18.74 -9.56 5.99
N GLN A 96 18.62 -8.24 5.78
CA GLN A 96 19.26 -7.22 6.62
C GLN A 96 18.56 -7.06 7.97
N ALA A 97 17.22 -7.05 8.00
CA ALA A 97 16.45 -6.99 9.24
C ALA A 97 16.72 -8.24 10.11
N LEU A 98 16.77 -9.42 9.51
CA LEU A 98 17.10 -10.68 10.20
C LEU A 98 18.52 -10.67 10.78
N ARG A 99 19.50 -10.12 10.04
CA ARG A 99 20.88 -9.98 10.54
C ARG A 99 20.96 -9.01 11.72
N LEU A 100 20.27 -7.87 11.67
CA LEU A 100 20.21 -6.91 12.77
C LEU A 100 19.56 -7.51 14.03
N SER A 101 18.45 -8.23 13.88
CA SER A 101 17.81 -8.90 15.02
C SER A 101 18.70 -10.00 15.60
N ALA A 102 19.39 -10.78 14.77
CA ALA A 102 20.33 -11.80 15.24
C ALA A 102 21.52 -11.19 16.01
N LEU A 103 22.02 -10.03 15.54
CA LEU A 103 23.12 -9.31 16.18
C LEU A 103 22.70 -8.72 17.53
N ALA A 104 21.48 -8.19 17.64
CA ALA A 104 20.91 -7.72 18.90
C ALA A 104 20.76 -8.85 19.92
N VAL A 105 20.31 -10.04 19.49
CA VAL A 105 20.21 -11.23 20.36
C VAL A 105 21.58 -11.69 20.82
N LEU A 106 22.60 -11.69 19.93
CA LEU A 106 23.98 -11.99 20.31
C LEU A 106 24.53 -11.01 21.35
N ILE A 107 24.31 -9.71 21.16
CA ILE A 107 24.74 -8.69 22.13
C ILE A 107 24.08 -8.93 23.51
N LEU A 108 22.78 -9.23 23.54
CA LEU A 108 22.06 -9.54 24.78
C LEU A 108 22.60 -10.80 25.46
N LEU A 109 22.85 -11.87 24.68
CA LEU A 109 23.41 -13.11 25.20
C LEU A 109 24.82 -12.90 25.78
N PHE A 110 25.70 -12.23 25.04
CA PHE A 110 27.05 -11.91 25.52
C PHE A 110 27.05 -10.96 26.71
N GLY A 111 26.17 -9.97 26.73
CA GLY A 111 25.99 -9.08 27.88
C GLY A 111 25.55 -9.86 29.14
N SER A 112 24.56 -10.75 29.00
CA SER A 112 24.09 -11.58 30.10
C SER A 112 25.14 -12.58 30.61
N LEU A 113 25.96 -13.14 29.72
CA LEU A 113 27.06 -14.04 30.07
C LEU A 113 28.18 -13.30 30.79
N ALA A 114 28.53 -12.09 30.35
CA ALA A 114 29.51 -11.24 31.00
C ALA A 114 29.05 -10.83 32.41
N GLU A 115 27.76 -10.51 32.57
CA GLU A 115 27.17 -10.17 33.86
C GLU A 115 27.13 -11.37 34.82
N MET A 116 26.90 -12.58 34.29
CA MET A 116 26.93 -13.83 35.06
C MET A 116 28.35 -14.26 35.47
N LEU A 117 29.37 -13.96 34.65
CA LEU A 117 30.78 -14.24 34.96
C LEU A 117 31.42 -13.26 35.94
N TRP A 118 30.85 -12.05 36.09
CA TRP A 118 31.35 -11.01 36.99
C TRP A 118 30.77 -11.10 38.41
N ARG A 119 29.74 -11.94 38.61
CA ARG A 119 29.16 -12.28 39.93
C ARG A 119 29.84 -13.51 40.53
#